data_AF-A0A2M8KX85-F1
#
_entry.id   AF-A0A2M8KX85-F1
#
_cell.length_a   1.000
_cell.length_b   1.000
_cell.length_c   1.000
_cell.angle_alpha   90.00
_cell.angle_beta   90.00
_cell.angle_gamma   90.00
#
_symmetry.space_group_name_H-M   'P 1'
#
loop_
_entity.id
_entity.type
_entity.pdbx_description
1 polymer ?
#
loop_
_entity_poly.entity_id
_entity_poly.type
_entity_poly.pdbx_seq_one_letter_code
_entity_poly.pdbx_strand_id
1 'polypeptide(L)'
;MLTYTYMKKIILFFVLAGIVFGGWYVYTHIASPETVMSVSDPLNATYVIAGESFTLVDGLAEKEIAPGSASKKVVRYFGNELYKDLNDDGREDVVFLLTQETGGSGVFFYAVAALNMETGYVGSEGIFLGDRIAPQTTEPGTGKIVIINYADRAPGEAFAVQPSYAKSLYILLDPNTMQFGEVVQQFEGEADPSRMTLDMNVWTWIKTVYNNDTELVPRNPEAFTISFANGEFSATTDCNAMIGQYKVEGDTITFGDIASTKKFCEESQEQEFASMLRDTGSFFFTSKGELIFNLVFDGGSVLFR
;
A
#
# COMPACT_ATOMS: atom_id res chain seq x y z
N MET A 1 11.57 50.78 -46.83
CA MET A 1 10.77 49.90 -45.93
C MET A 1 11.18 48.43 -45.99
N LEU A 2 11.64 47.90 -47.16
CA LEU A 2 12.09 46.50 -47.29
C LEU A 2 13.40 46.14 -46.55
N THR A 3 14.31 47.09 -46.32
CA THR A 3 15.62 46.82 -45.69
C THR A 3 15.55 46.64 -44.17
N TYR A 4 14.65 47.38 -43.49
CA TYR A 4 14.49 47.33 -42.04
C TYR A 4 13.84 46.02 -41.56
N THR A 5 12.84 45.53 -42.31
CA THR A 5 12.17 44.25 -42.02
C THR A 5 13.12 43.06 -42.22
N TYR A 6 14.01 43.13 -43.21
CA TYR A 6 15.02 42.09 -43.47
C TYR A 6 16.06 42.02 -42.34
N MET A 7 16.53 43.18 -41.88
CA MET A 7 17.50 43.28 -40.78
C MET A 7 16.94 42.78 -39.43
N LYS A 8 15.65 43.02 -39.15
CA LYS A 8 14.96 42.46 -37.97
C LYS A 8 14.87 40.93 -37.98
N LYS A 9 14.61 40.32 -39.16
CA LYS A 9 14.56 38.85 -39.29
C LYS A 9 15.93 38.20 -39.06
N ILE A 10 17.00 38.85 -39.53
CA ILE A 10 18.38 38.37 -39.32
C ILE A 10 18.76 38.44 -37.84
N ILE A 11 18.45 39.54 -37.15
CA ILE A 11 18.71 39.68 -35.71
C ILE A 11 17.91 38.65 -34.91
N LEU A 12 16.64 38.43 -35.25
CA LEU A 12 15.80 37.42 -34.58
C LEU A 12 16.35 36.00 -34.78
N PHE A 13 16.87 35.70 -35.98
CA PHE A 13 17.49 34.41 -36.28
C PHE A 13 18.75 34.17 -35.44
N PHE A 14 19.65 35.16 -35.32
CA PHE A 14 20.85 35.02 -34.50
C PHE A 14 20.55 34.94 -32.99
N VAL A 15 19.51 35.65 -32.51
CA VAL A 15 19.06 35.53 -31.11
C VAL A 15 18.47 34.14 -30.83
N LEU A 16 17.63 33.62 -31.72
CA LEU A 16 17.09 32.26 -31.59
C LEU A 16 18.19 31.20 -31.69
N ALA A 17 19.14 31.35 -32.62
CA ALA A 17 20.28 30.46 -32.74
C ALA A 17 21.15 30.50 -31.46
N GLY A 18 21.36 31.69 -30.87
CA GLY A 18 22.08 31.84 -29.61
C GLY A 18 21.37 31.19 -28.42
N ILE A 19 20.04 31.25 -28.35
CA ILE A 19 19.25 30.58 -27.30
C ILE A 19 19.29 29.07 -27.47
N VAL A 20 19.16 28.56 -28.69
CA VAL A 20 19.25 27.11 -28.98
C VAL A 20 20.66 26.60 -28.70
N PHE A 21 21.69 27.34 -29.10
CA PHE A 21 23.08 26.95 -28.87
C PHE A 21 23.45 27.06 -27.38
N GLY A 22 22.99 28.09 -26.69
CA GLY A 22 23.16 28.25 -25.24
C GLY A 22 22.41 27.17 -24.45
N GLY A 23 21.18 26.85 -24.84
CA GLY A 23 20.39 25.76 -24.26
C GLY A 23 21.03 24.40 -24.52
N TRP A 24 21.55 24.15 -25.72
CA TRP A 24 22.27 22.93 -26.06
C TRP A 24 23.60 22.83 -25.32
N TYR A 25 24.34 23.93 -25.17
CA TYR A 25 25.58 23.99 -24.41
C TYR A 25 25.35 23.73 -22.91
N VAL A 26 24.34 24.37 -22.31
CA VAL A 26 23.94 24.12 -20.91
C VAL A 26 23.45 22.68 -20.71
N TYR A 27 22.64 22.15 -21.64
CA TYR A 27 22.18 20.77 -21.59
C TYR A 27 23.32 19.76 -21.70
N THR A 28 24.35 20.04 -22.51
CA THR A 28 25.48 19.12 -22.70
C THR A 28 26.60 19.28 -21.66
N HIS A 29 26.70 20.43 -20.99
CA HIS A 29 27.82 20.73 -20.07
C HIS A 29 27.42 20.92 -18.59
N ILE A 30 26.14 21.06 -18.26
CA ILE A 30 25.67 21.24 -16.87
C ILE A 30 24.76 20.09 -16.41
N ALA A 31 24.03 19.43 -17.31
CA ALA A 31 23.31 18.20 -16.98
C ALA A 31 24.24 16.98 -17.05
N SER A 32 25.27 16.97 -16.21
CA SER A 32 25.96 15.73 -15.90
C SER A 32 25.06 14.99 -14.90
N PRO A 33 24.50 13.81 -15.23
CA PRO A 33 23.87 12.99 -14.20
C PRO A 33 24.95 12.73 -13.15
N GLU A 34 24.64 12.96 -11.87
CA GLU A 34 25.54 12.58 -10.78
C GLU A 34 25.94 11.13 -11.03
N THR A 35 27.22 10.89 -11.33
CA THR A 35 27.77 9.55 -11.47
C THR A 35 27.54 8.86 -10.13
N VAL A 36 26.55 7.98 -10.09
CA VAL A 36 26.30 7.08 -8.96
C VAL A 36 27.58 6.26 -8.82
N MET A 37 28.42 6.61 -7.82
CA MET A 37 29.68 5.90 -7.59
C MET A 37 29.33 4.45 -7.29
N SER A 38 29.63 3.60 -8.24
CA SER A 38 29.26 2.20 -8.21
C SER A 38 30.26 1.46 -7.32
N VAL A 39 29.82 1.08 -6.13
CA VAL A 39 30.66 0.47 -5.11
C VAL A 39 30.43 -1.04 -5.06
N SER A 40 31.48 -1.80 -4.78
CA SER A 40 31.43 -3.26 -4.72
C SER A 40 30.82 -3.81 -3.43
N ASP A 41 30.62 -2.95 -2.43
CA ASP A 41 30.14 -3.31 -1.09
C ASP A 41 29.01 -2.34 -0.70
N PRO A 42 27.84 -2.84 -0.27
CA PRO A 42 26.74 -1.99 0.20
C PRO A 42 27.16 -1.05 1.34
N LEU A 43 28.13 -1.43 2.18
CA LEU A 43 28.63 -0.61 3.28
C LEU A 43 29.48 0.59 2.83
N ASN A 44 29.69 0.74 1.51
CA ASN A 44 30.38 1.87 0.90
C ASN A 44 29.45 2.72 0.01
N ALA A 45 28.15 2.41 -0.04
CA ALA A 45 27.19 3.08 -0.90
C ALA A 45 26.69 4.41 -0.30
N THR A 46 26.02 5.21 -1.13
CA THR A 46 25.33 6.43 -0.70
C THR A 46 23.87 6.13 -0.41
N TYR A 47 23.39 6.57 0.76
CA TYR A 47 22.02 6.46 1.22
C TYR A 47 21.44 7.82 1.55
N VAL A 48 20.13 7.99 1.37
CA VAL A 48 19.43 9.21 1.78
C VAL A 48 18.77 8.97 3.13
N ILE A 49 19.21 9.67 4.17
CA ILE A 49 18.69 9.55 5.54
C ILE A 49 18.11 10.89 5.97
N ALA A 50 16.81 10.89 6.29
CA ALA A 50 16.08 12.10 6.66
C ALA A 50 16.22 13.24 5.61
N GLY A 51 16.18 12.88 4.33
CA GLY A 51 16.32 13.82 3.20
C GLY A 51 17.75 14.30 2.91
N GLU A 52 18.76 13.75 3.56
CA GLU A 52 20.17 14.12 3.37
C GLU A 52 21.01 12.92 2.92
N SER A 53 21.88 13.11 1.92
CA SER A 53 22.75 12.05 1.40
C SER A 53 23.96 11.81 2.30
N PHE A 54 24.23 10.54 2.61
CA PHE A 54 25.39 10.05 3.33
C PHE A 54 26.07 8.94 2.53
N THR A 55 27.33 9.16 2.12
CA THR A 55 28.19 8.11 1.56
C THR A 55 28.89 7.42 2.71
N LEU A 56 28.58 6.13 2.90
CA LEU A 56 29.24 5.31 3.91
C LEU A 56 30.67 4.97 3.46
N VAL A 57 31.56 4.81 4.44
CA VAL A 57 32.88 4.22 4.27
C VAL A 57 33.00 3.13 5.35
N ASP A 58 33.03 1.88 4.92
CA ASP A 58 33.01 0.69 5.79
C ASP A 58 31.88 0.76 6.85
N GLY A 59 30.69 1.19 6.41
CA GLY A 59 29.50 1.27 7.26
C GLY A 59 29.43 2.51 8.15
N LEU A 60 30.27 3.53 7.94
CA LEU A 60 30.26 4.77 8.72
C LEU A 60 30.26 6.01 7.82
N ALA A 61 29.40 6.98 8.13
CA ALA A 61 29.46 8.33 7.58
C ALA A 61 29.32 9.37 8.70
N GLU A 62 30.06 10.47 8.58
CA GLU A 62 30.02 11.59 9.51
C GLU A 62 29.88 12.92 8.77
N LYS A 63 29.06 13.82 9.29
CA LYS A 63 28.89 15.18 8.75
C LYS A 63 28.72 16.18 9.88
N GLU A 64 29.33 17.36 9.77
CA GLU A 64 29.11 18.42 10.75
C GLU A 64 27.65 18.92 10.70
N ILE A 65 27.05 19.18 11.86
CA ILE A 65 25.65 19.67 11.93
C ILE A 65 25.54 21.12 11.41
N ALA A 66 26.60 21.90 11.56
CA ALA A 66 26.78 23.22 10.99
C ALA A 66 28.28 23.45 10.71
N PRO A 67 28.67 24.33 9.78
CA PRO A 67 30.07 24.60 9.49
C PRO A 67 30.85 24.99 10.75
N GLY A 68 31.87 24.19 11.11
CA GLY A 68 32.70 24.39 12.30
C GLY A 68 32.10 23.89 13.61
N SER A 69 31.01 23.12 13.56
CA SER A 69 30.40 22.49 14.75
C SER A 69 31.28 21.36 15.29
N ALA A 70 31.49 21.32 16.62
CA ALA A 70 32.10 20.16 17.28
C ALA A 70 31.19 18.92 17.27
N SER A 71 29.87 19.14 17.16
CA SER A 71 28.87 18.08 17.07
C SER A 71 28.67 17.65 15.62
N LYS A 72 28.65 16.33 15.41
CA LYS A 72 28.47 15.69 14.11
C LYS A 72 27.17 14.91 14.06
N LYS A 73 26.57 14.84 12.88
CA LYS A 73 25.65 13.78 12.50
C LYS A 73 26.48 12.55 12.15
N VAL A 74 26.18 11.42 12.77
CA VAL A 74 26.87 10.16 12.52
C VAL A 74 25.83 9.16 12.03
N VAL A 75 26.04 8.60 10.83
CA VAL A 75 25.27 7.48 10.30
C VAL A 75 26.13 6.23 10.36
N ARG A 76 25.61 5.15 10.94
CA ARG A 76 26.37 3.92 11.17
C ARG A 76 25.55 2.68 10.82
N TYR A 77 26.23 1.71 10.23
CA TYR A 77 25.74 0.36 10.04
C TYR A 77 25.35 -0.32 11.35
N PHE A 78 24.14 -0.84 11.41
CA PHE A 78 23.64 -1.59 12.57
C PHE A 78 23.63 -3.10 12.33
N GLY A 79 23.26 -3.55 11.12
CA GLY A 79 23.04 -4.96 10.79
C GLY A 79 21.57 -5.29 10.53
N ASN A 80 21.17 -6.52 10.84
CA ASN A 80 19.80 -7.06 10.64
C ASN A 80 19.46 -7.22 9.16
N GLU A 81 20.36 -7.92 8.47
CA GLU A 81 20.44 -8.09 7.04
C GLU A 81 19.40 -9.08 6.51
N LEU A 82 18.75 -8.72 5.41
CA LEU A 82 17.96 -9.61 4.58
C LEU A 82 18.49 -9.55 3.15
N TYR A 83 18.99 -10.67 2.65
CA TYR A 83 19.31 -10.85 1.25
C TYR A 83 18.08 -11.33 0.49
N LYS A 84 17.71 -10.61 -0.57
CA LYS A 84 16.52 -10.87 -1.38
C LYS A 84 16.64 -10.11 -2.70
N ASP A 85 16.17 -10.70 -3.79
CA ASP A 85 15.96 -9.97 -5.04
C ASP A 85 14.74 -9.04 -4.89
N LEU A 86 14.97 -7.73 -4.86
CA LEU A 86 13.96 -6.69 -4.65
C LEU A 86 13.45 -6.11 -5.97
N ASN A 87 14.14 -6.34 -7.09
CA ASN A 87 13.81 -5.75 -8.38
C ASN A 87 13.49 -6.79 -9.49
N ASP A 88 13.57 -8.09 -9.20
CA ASP A 88 13.46 -9.23 -10.11
C ASP A 88 14.51 -9.26 -11.24
N ASP A 89 15.72 -8.75 -10.99
CA ASP A 89 16.81 -8.81 -11.97
C ASP A 89 17.65 -10.10 -11.87
N GLY A 90 17.35 -10.96 -10.88
CA GLY A 90 18.04 -12.23 -10.63
C GLY A 90 19.32 -12.10 -9.81
N ARG A 91 19.67 -10.90 -9.32
CA ARG A 91 20.78 -10.66 -8.39
C ARG A 91 20.20 -10.47 -6.98
N GLU A 92 20.93 -10.96 -5.98
CA GLU A 92 20.53 -10.69 -4.59
C GLU A 92 20.91 -9.26 -4.21
N ASP A 93 19.90 -8.51 -3.78
CA ASP A 93 20.03 -7.23 -3.10
C ASP A 93 20.10 -7.45 -1.59
N VAL A 94 20.33 -6.38 -0.84
CA VAL A 94 20.34 -6.44 0.63
C VAL A 94 19.51 -5.32 1.24
N VAL A 95 18.72 -5.66 2.25
CA VAL A 95 18.09 -4.72 3.19
C VAL A 95 18.78 -4.83 4.53
N PHE A 96 19.07 -3.71 5.17
CA PHE A 96 19.67 -3.67 6.50
C PHE A 96 19.30 -2.37 7.24
N LEU A 97 19.70 -2.29 8.51
CA LEU A 97 19.42 -1.13 9.35
C LEU A 97 20.63 -0.20 9.48
N LEU A 98 20.34 1.10 9.48
CA LEU A 98 21.26 2.17 9.80
C LEU A 98 20.78 2.91 11.05
N THR A 99 21.73 3.37 11.86
CA THR A 99 21.48 4.29 12.97
C THR A 99 21.98 5.69 12.62
N GLN A 100 21.23 6.72 12.99
CA GLN A 100 21.66 8.12 12.93
C GLN A 100 21.70 8.75 14.32
N GLU A 101 22.80 9.40 14.64
CA GLU A 101 22.97 10.26 15.82
C GLU A 101 23.10 11.71 15.35
N THR A 102 22.36 12.66 15.92
CA THR A 102 22.35 14.07 15.50
C THR A 102 22.97 15.02 16.52
N GLY A 103 23.93 14.53 17.32
CA GLY A 103 24.63 15.32 18.35
C GLY A 103 23.84 15.52 19.67
N GLY A 104 22.64 14.95 19.76
CA GLY A 104 21.87 14.80 21.02
C GLY A 104 22.09 13.44 21.68
N SER A 105 21.13 13.00 22.51
CA SER A 105 21.12 11.67 23.14
C SER A 105 20.25 10.62 22.42
N GLY A 106 19.61 11.01 21.32
CA GLY A 106 18.77 10.13 20.51
C GLY A 106 19.59 9.32 19.51
N VAL A 107 19.14 8.09 19.26
CA VAL A 107 19.66 7.20 18.21
C VAL A 107 18.48 6.78 17.36
N PHE A 108 18.43 7.26 16.13
CA PHE A 108 17.32 7.07 15.21
C PHE A 108 17.61 5.88 14.29
N PHE A 109 16.65 4.98 14.14
CA PHE A 109 16.79 3.78 13.30
C PHE A 109 16.09 3.98 11.96
N TYR A 110 16.76 3.55 10.90
CA TYR A 110 16.28 3.58 9.52
C TYR A 110 16.51 2.22 8.87
N ALA A 111 15.58 1.78 8.03
CA ALA A 111 15.82 0.65 7.13
C ALA A 111 16.17 1.16 5.73
N VAL A 112 17.20 0.58 5.13
CA VAL A 112 17.68 0.90 3.77
C VAL A 112 17.83 -0.36 2.94
N ALA A 113 17.69 -0.23 1.62
CA ALA A 113 18.07 -1.24 0.64
C ALA A 113 19.33 -0.82 -0.12
N ALA A 114 20.14 -1.79 -0.52
CA ALA A 114 21.19 -1.62 -1.50
C ALA A 114 20.92 -2.57 -2.66
N LEU A 115 20.54 -2.01 -3.82
CA LEU A 115 20.31 -2.79 -5.03
C LEU A 115 21.64 -3.16 -5.67
N ASN A 116 21.83 -4.43 -5.97
CA ASN A 116 23.03 -5.01 -6.58
C ASN A 116 22.94 -4.93 -8.10
N MET A 117 23.22 -3.74 -8.65
CA MET A 117 23.20 -3.53 -10.09
C MET A 117 24.49 -4.04 -10.75
N GLU A 118 24.49 -4.22 -12.08
CA GLU A 118 25.69 -4.67 -12.81
C GLU A 118 26.91 -3.77 -12.61
N THR A 119 26.67 -2.48 -12.36
CA THR A 119 27.72 -1.49 -12.14
C THR A 119 28.23 -1.51 -10.69
N GLY A 120 27.42 -1.94 -9.73
CA GLY A 120 27.70 -1.94 -8.29
C GLY A 120 26.45 -1.66 -7.46
N TYR A 121 26.62 -1.52 -6.15
CA TYR A 121 25.51 -1.25 -5.24
C TYR A 121 25.00 0.19 -5.33
N VAL A 122 23.68 0.34 -5.38
CA VAL A 122 22.97 1.63 -5.30
C VAL A 122 22.10 1.64 -4.06
N GLY A 123 22.35 2.59 -3.16
CA GLY A 123 21.62 2.71 -1.89
C GLY A 123 20.28 3.43 -2.05
N SER A 124 19.32 3.06 -1.21
CA SER A 124 17.97 3.64 -1.18
C SER A 124 17.87 4.85 -0.25
N GLU A 125 16.71 5.51 -0.31
CA GLU A 125 16.23 6.32 0.80
C GLU A 125 15.86 5.43 1.99
N GLY A 126 16.21 5.89 3.19
CA GLY A 126 15.93 5.21 4.44
C GLY A 126 14.53 5.51 4.95
N ILE A 127 13.74 4.47 5.23
CA ILE A 127 12.47 4.62 5.94
C ILE A 127 12.69 4.63 7.45
N PHE A 128 12.10 5.61 8.14
CA PHE A 128 12.28 5.80 9.57
C PHE A 128 11.50 4.74 10.37
N LEU A 129 12.17 4.07 11.30
CA LEU A 129 11.57 3.05 12.17
C LEU A 129 11.21 3.57 13.56
N GLY A 130 12.07 4.42 14.14
CA GLY A 130 11.86 4.99 15.48
C GLY A 130 13.13 5.50 16.18
N ASP A 131 12.97 6.05 17.40
CA ASP A 131 14.06 6.50 18.29
C ASP A 131 14.33 5.45 19.38
N ARG A 132 15.57 4.95 19.43
CA ARG A 132 16.04 3.96 20.42
C ARG A 132 15.09 2.79 20.57
N ILE A 133 14.69 2.21 19.43
CA ILE A 133 13.93 0.97 19.34
C ILE A 133 14.83 -0.24 19.66
N ALA A 134 14.24 -1.42 19.81
CA ALA A 134 14.97 -2.68 19.88
C ALA A 134 14.67 -3.52 18.62
N PRO A 135 15.53 -3.48 17.58
CA PRO A 135 15.37 -4.31 16.40
C PRO A 135 15.36 -5.81 16.74
N GLN A 136 14.55 -6.59 16.02
CA GLN A 136 14.46 -8.03 16.18
C GLN A 136 14.92 -8.73 14.91
N THR A 137 14.04 -8.90 13.92
CA THR A 137 14.34 -9.60 12.66
C THR A 137 13.96 -8.74 11.46
N THR A 138 14.71 -8.88 10.37
CA THR A 138 14.28 -8.50 9.02
C THR A 138 14.04 -9.79 8.25
N GLU A 139 12.82 -10.02 7.78
CA GLU A 139 12.44 -11.29 7.16
C GLU A 139 11.69 -11.09 5.82
N PRO A 140 11.74 -12.08 4.92
CA PRO A 140 11.07 -11.96 3.63
C PRO A 140 9.55 -12.08 3.81
N GLY A 141 8.80 -11.14 3.22
CA GLY A 141 7.36 -11.23 3.03
C GLY A 141 6.96 -11.82 1.68
N THR A 142 5.67 -11.84 1.40
CA THR A 142 5.12 -12.30 0.11
C THR A 142 5.61 -11.41 -1.04
N GLY A 143 6.04 -12.03 -2.14
CA GLY A 143 6.58 -11.30 -3.29
C GLY A 143 7.86 -10.54 -2.92
N LYS A 144 7.88 -9.22 -3.18
CA LYS A 144 9.00 -8.31 -2.90
C LYS A 144 8.91 -7.62 -1.54
N ILE A 145 7.88 -7.94 -0.75
CA ILE A 145 7.66 -7.32 0.55
C ILE A 145 8.79 -7.74 1.50
N VAL A 146 9.24 -6.79 2.32
CA VAL A 146 10.17 -7.00 3.42
C VAL A 146 9.46 -6.66 4.72
N ILE A 147 9.64 -7.50 5.73
CA ILE A 147 9.01 -7.35 7.04
C ILE A 147 10.10 -7.04 8.06
N ILE A 148 9.96 -5.93 8.78
CA ILE A 148 10.89 -5.50 9.82
C ILE A 148 10.19 -5.58 11.16
N ASN A 149 10.65 -6.49 12.01
CA ASN A 149 10.15 -6.67 13.36
C ASN A 149 11.05 -5.95 14.36
N TYR A 150 10.45 -5.17 15.25
CA TYR A 150 11.15 -4.43 16.28
C TYR A 150 10.23 -4.16 17.47
N ALA A 151 10.81 -3.94 18.65
CA ALA A 151 10.06 -3.44 19.79
C ALA A 151 10.28 -1.93 19.96
N ASP A 152 9.20 -1.23 20.23
CA ASP A 152 9.15 0.18 20.59
C ASP A 152 8.64 0.34 22.03
N ARG A 153 8.52 1.58 22.50
CA ARG A 153 7.90 1.90 23.79
C ARG A 153 6.39 2.07 23.61
N ALA A 154 5.63 1.74 24.65
CA ALA A 154 4.20 2.05 24.65
C ALA A 154 3.97 3.56 24.69
N PRO A 155 2.85 4.07 24.16
CA PRO A 155 2.56 5.51 24.18
C PRO A 155 2.63 6.09 25.61
N GLY A 156 3.46 7.11 25.79
CA GLY A 156 3.63 7.79 27.08
C GLY A 156 4.71 7.22 28.00
N GLU A 157 5.37 6.12 27.64
CA GLU A 157 6.51 5.61 28.41
C GLU A 157 7.76 6.50 28.29
N ALA A 158 8.53 6.60 29.37
CA ALA A 158 9.77 7.36 29.38
C ALA A 158 10.86 6.67 28.55
N PHE A 159 11.75 7.44 27.94
CA PHE A 159 12.87 6.91 27.14
C PHE A 159 13.91 6.09 27.92
N ALA A 160 13.89 6.16 29.25
CA ALA A 160 14.70 5.29 30.10
C ALA A 160 14.15 3.85 30.20
N VAL A 161 12.88 3.63 29.83
CA VAL A 161 12.27 2.30 29.77
C VAL A 161 12.76 1.57 28.52
N GLN A 162 13.08 0.30 28.68
CA GLN A 162 13.48 -0.56 27.58
C GLN A 162 12.29 -0.81 26.64
N PRO A 163 12.45 -0.66 25.31
CA PRO A 163 11.40 -0.99 24.35
C PRO A 163 10.90 -2.43 24.52
N SER A 164 9.58 -2.61 24.51
CA SER A 164 8.93 -3.92 24.71
C SER A 164 7.60 -4.09 23.96
N TYR A 165 7.07 -3.01 23.37
CA TYR A 165 5.86 -3.02 22.56
C TYR A 165 6.20 -3.45 21.13
N ALA A 166 5.87 -4.70 20.76
CA ALA A 166 6.20 -5.25 19.46
C ALA A 166 5.49 -4.53 18.30
N LYS A 167 6.24 -4.25 17.23
CA LYS A 167 5.78 -3.66 15.98
C LYS A 167 6.38 -4.44 14.80
N SER A 168 5.62 -4.51 13.72
CA SER A 168 6.05 -5.05 12.44
C SER A 168 5.75 -4.02 11.35
N LEU A 169 6.78 -3.63 10.59
CA LEU A 169 6.64 -2.73 9.44
C LEU A 169 6.83 -3.54 8.16
N TYR A 170 5.85 -3.47 7.28
CA TYR A 170 5.89 -4.12 5.96
C TYR A 170 6.24 -3.05 4.94
N ILE A 171 7.32 -3.26 4.19
CA ILE A 171 7.80 -2.28 3.22
C ILE A 171 8.01 -2.92 1.85
N LEU A 172 7.84 -2.11 0.81
CA LEU A 172 8.10 -2.48 -0.57
C LEU A 172 8.95 -1.39 -1.21
N LEU A 173 10.08 -1.77 -1.82
CA LEU A 173 10.96 -0.85 -2.52
C LEU A 173 10.42 -0.57 -3.94
N ASP A 174 10.36 0.70 -4.33
CA ASP A 174 10.23 1.08 -5.74
C ASP A 174 11.64 1.25 -6.35
N PRO A 175 12.08 0.33 -7.24
CA PRO A 175 13.42 0.37 -7.81
C PRO A 175 13.66 1.55 -8.75
N ASN A 176 12.62 2.27 -9.18
CA ASN A 176 12.78 3.45 -10.04
C ASN A 176 13.12 4.70 -9.24
N THR A 177 12.50 4.84 -8.06
CA THR A 177 12.67 6.01 -7.20
C THR A 177 13.64 5.76 -6.05
N MET A 178 13.99 4.51 -5.78
CA MET A 178 14.80 4.08 -4.64
C MET A 178 14.17 4.45 -3.28
N GLN A 179 12.83 4.50 -3.23
CA GLN A 179 12.05 4.82 -2.02
C GLN A 179 11.22 3.61 -1.58
N PHE A 180 10.96 3.52 -0.28
CA PHE A 180 10.05 2.51 0.28
C PHE A 180 8.63 3.05 0.38
N GLY A 181 7.65 2.22 0.01
CA GLY A 181 6.26 2.37 0.43
C GLY A 181 5.96 1.45 1.62
N GLU A 182 5.23 1.97 2.61
CA GLU A 182 4.66 1.15 3.68
C GLU A 182 3.45 0.36 3.15
N VAL A 183 3.47 -0.95 3.34
CA VAL A 183 2.37 -1.86 2.99
C VAL A 183 1.52 -2.05 4.23
N VAL A 184 0.55 -1.17 4.44
CA VAL A 184 -0.34 -1.26 5.61
C VAL A 184 -1.13 -2.57 5.56
N GLN A 185 -0.95 -3.39 6.59
CA GLN A 185 -1.71 -4.62 6.80
C GLN A 185 -2.88 -4.31 7.74
N GLN A 186 -4.05 -4.92 7.51
CA GLN A 186 -5.17 -4.88 8.45
C GLN A 186 -5.60 -3.45 8.79
N PHE A 187 -5.77 -2.63 7.75
CA PHE A 187 -6.22 -1.25 7.91
C PHE A 187 -7.58 -1.21 8.63
N GLU A 188 -7.88 -0.16 9.41
CA GLU A 188 -9.22 0.01 9.99
C GLU A 188 -10.27 0.02 8.86
N GLY A 189 -11.12 -1.02 8.81
CA GLY A 189 -12.04 -1.29 7.70
C GLY A 189 -11.74 -2.57 6.92
N GLU A 190 -10.62 -3.24 7.20
CA GLU A 190 -10.29 -4.55 6.63
C GLU A 190 -10.80 -5.67 7.56
N ALA A 191 -11.92 -6.28 7.22
CA ALA A 191 -12.47 -7.43 7.94
C ALA A 191 -11.63 -8.68 7.67
N ASP A 192 -11.52 -9.57 8.65
CA ASP A 192 -10.91 -10.90 8.49
C ASP A 192 -11.98 -11.91 8.03
N PRO A 193 -11.98 -12.33 6.75
CA PRO A 193 -13.03 -13.22 6.22
C PRO A 193 -13.12 -14.55 6.96
N SER A 194 -12.02 -15.01 7.59
CA SER A 194 -11.98 -16.28 8.31
C SER A 194 -12.73 -16.25 9.64
N ARG A 195 -13.01 -15.05 10.15
CA ARG A 195 -13.72 -14.83 11.42
C ARG A 195 -15.14 -14.29 11.22
N MET A 196 -15.53 -14.01 9.98
CA MET A 196 -16.84 -13.50 9.64
C MET A 196 -17.87 -14.63 9.56
N THR A 197 -19.08 -14.34 10.04
CA THR A 197 -20.24 -15.23 9.94
C THR A 197 -21.47 -14.45 9.47
N LEU A 198 -22.44 -15.14 8.91
CA LEU A 198 -23.65 -14.52 8.33
C LEU A 198 -24.48 -13.76 9.37
N ASP A 199 -24.45 -14.19 10.64
CA ASP A 199 -25.22 -13.64 11.75
C ASP A 199 -24.55 -12.46 12.48
N MET A 200 -23.34 -12.04 12.06
CA MET A 200 -22.64 -10.93 12.70
C MET A 200 -23.23 -9.55 12.39
N ASN A 201 -23.87 -9.40 11.23
CA ASN A 201 -24.35 -8.12 10.73
C ASN A 201 -25.75 -8.22 10.13
N VAL A 202 -26.38 -7.06 9.97
CA VAL A 202 -27.49 -6.88 9.01
C VAL A 202 -26.85 -6.44 7.70
N TRP A 203 -27.09 -7.20 6.64
CA TRP A 203 -26.45 -7.03 5.34
C TRP A 203 -27.35 -6.25 4.40
N THR A 204 -26.86 -5.14 3.86
CA THR A 204 -27.60 -4.28 2.93
C THR A 204 -27.23 -4.63 1.50
N TRP A 205 -28.22 -4.84 0.63
CA TRP A 205 -27.95 -5.12 -0.78
C TRP A 205 -27.38 -3.88 -1.46
N ILE A 206 -26.22 -4.02 -2.10
CA ILE A 206 -25.55 -2.92 -2.79
C ILE A 206 -25.71 -3.04 -4.30
N LYS A 207 -25.48 -4.22 -4.87
CA LYS A 207 -25.66 -4.48 -6.30
C LYS A 207 -25.65 -5.96 -6.62
N THR A 208 -26.10 -6.28 -7.82
CA THR A 208 -25.98 -7.59 -8.43
C THR A 208 -25.36 -7.45 -9.80
N VAL A 209 -24.37 -8.28 -10.11
CA VAL A 209 -23.70 -8.34 -11.40
C VAL A 209 -23.99 -9.69 -12.00
N TYR A 210 -24.77 -9.73 -13.08
CA TYR A 210 -25.08 -10.96 -13.81
C TYR A 210 -23.94 -11.35 -14.74
N ASN A 211 -23.93 -12.61 -15.18
CA ASN A 211 -22.90 -13.16 -16.06
C ASN A 211 -22.84 -12.55 -17.48
N ASN A 212 -23.85 -11.78 -17.86
CA ASN A 212 -23.89 -11.00 -19.09
C ASN A 212 -23.44 -9.54 -18.87
N ASP A 213 -22.74 -9.27 -17.77
CA ASP A 213 -22.27 -7.96 -17.31
C ASP A 213 -23.40 -6.94 -17.03
N THR A 214 -24.66 -7.38 -16.97
CA THR A 214 -25.76 -6.50 -16.54
C THR A 214 -25.65 -6.27 -15.04
N GLU A 215 -25.64 -5.00 -14.65
CA GLU A 215 -25.70 -4.61 -13.23
C GLU A 215 -27.12 -4.19 -12.84
N LEU A 216 -27.57 -4.67 -11.68
CA LEU A 216 -28.79 -4.24 -11.03
C LEU A 216 -28.46 -3.65 -9.67
N VAL A 217 -28.90 -2.41 -9.42
CA VAL A 217 -28.67 -1.67 -8.18
C VAL A 217 -30.02 -1.35 -7.55
N PRO A 218 -30.19 -1.49 -6.21
CA PRO A 218 -31.41 -1.08 -5.55
C PRO A 218 -31.60 0.43 -5.64
N ARG A 219 -32.81 0.85 -6.02
CA ARG A 219 -33.25 2.26 -6.06
C ARG A 219 -33.27 2.89 -4.67
N ASN A 220 -33.52 2.07 -3.64
CA ASN A 220 -33.47 2.46 -2.24
C ASN A 220 -32.68 1.42 -1.43
N PRO A 221 -31.34 1.49 -1.41
CA PRO A 221 -30.48 0.46 -0.79
C PRO A 221 -30.85 0.16 0.67
N GLU A 222 -31.12 1.19 1.47
CA GLU A 222 -31.48 1.08 2.89
C GLU A 222 -32.77 0.28 3.15
N ALA A 223 -33.61 0.08 2.14
CA ALA A 223 -34.81 -0.75 2.27
C ALA A 223 -34.53 -2.25 2.11
N PHE A 224 -33.45 -2.62 1.43
CA PHE A 224 -33.11 -4.00 1.10
C PHE A 224 -32.05 -4.55 2.04
N THR A 225 -32.50 -5.16 3.13
CA THR A 225 -31.60 -5.74 4.15
C THR A 225 -31.90 -7.21 4.34
N ILE A 226 -30.90 -7.99 4.75
CA ILE A 226 -31.03 -9.38 5.16
C ILE A 226 -30.22 -9.64 6.43
N SER A 227 -30.81 -10.38 7.36
CA SER A 227 -30.21 -10.78 8.63
C SER A 227 -30.40 -12.28 8.84
N PHE A 228 -29.45 -12.91 9.51
CA PHE A 228 -29.42 -14.35 9.72
C PHE A 228 -29.37 -14.65 11.20
N ALA A 229 -30.20 -15.60 11.67
CA ALA A 229 -30.16 -16.07 13.04
C ALA A 229 -30.75 -17.48 13.14
N ASN A 230 -30.06 -18.40 13.82
CA ASN A 230 -30.59 -19.73 14.17
C ASN A 230 -31.16 -20.54 12.98
N GLY A 231 -30.55 -20.46 11.79
CA GLY A 231 -31.03 -21.16 10.58
C GLY A 231 -32.22 -20.50 9.87
N GLU A 232 -32.66 -19.33 10.35
CA GLU A 232 -33.69 -18.49 9.72
C GLU A 232 -33.08 -17.18 9.23
N PHE A 233 -33.52 -16.71 8.06
CA PHE A 233 -33.22 -15.37 7.59
C PHE A 233 -34.47 -14.50 7.66
N SER A 234 -34.25 -13.22 7.96
CA SER A 234 -35.25 -12.16 7.88
C SER A 234 -34.74 -11.07 6.98
N ALA A 235 -35.54 -10.66 6.01
CA ALA A 235 -35.17 -9.62 5.06
C ALA A 235 -36.26 -8.54 4.95
N THR A 236 -35.84 -7.32 4.68
CA THR A 236 -36.72 -6.20 4.31
C THR A 236 -36.51 -5.86 2.85
N THR A 237 -37.55 -5.35 2.21
CA THR A 237 -37.47 -4.75 0.87
C THR A 237 -38.14 -3.38 0.88
N ASP A 238 -38.14 -2.71 -0.27
CA ASP A 238 -38.91 -1.48 -0.49
C ASP A 238 -40.44 -1.66 -0.41
N CYS A 239 -40.94 -2.90 -0.33
CA CYS A 239 -42.37 -3.17 -0.25
C CYS A 239 -42.79 -4.04 0.95
N ASN A 240 -42.30 -5.29 1.00
CA ASN A 240 -42.65 -6.27 2.03
C ASN A 240 -41.44 -6.71 2.86
N ALA A 241 -41.74 -7.35 3.99
CA ALA A 241 -40.77 -8.14 4.72
C ALA A 241 -40.83 -9.60 4.25
N MET A 242 -39.67 -10.25 4.18
CA MET A 242 -39.52 -11.66 3.85
C MET A 242 -38.90 -12.43 5.00
N ILE A 243 -39.28 -13.69 5.13
CA ILE A 243 -38.69 -14.65 6.06
C ILE A 243 -38.54 -16.00 5.38
N GLY A 244 -37.57 -16.79 5.83
CA GLY A 244 -37.41 -18.16 5.36
C GLY A 244 -36.27 -18.88 6.07
N GLN A 245 -36.15 -20.17 5.80
CA GLN A 245 -35.05 -20.97 6.36
C GLN A 245 -33.83 -20.92 5.43
N TYR A 246 -32.64 -21.06 5.99
CA TYR A 246 -31.41 -21.25 5.22
C TYR A 246 -30.57 -22.38 5.82
N LYS A 247 -29.72 -22.99 5.00
CA LYS A 247 -28.74 -23.99 5.43
C LYS A 247 -27.37 -23.62 4.89
N VAL A 248 -26.33 -23.87 5.69
CA VAL A 248 -24.93 -23.68 5.32
C VAL A 248 -24.17 -24.98 5.48
N GLU A 249 -23.47 -25.38 4.42
CA GLU A 249 -22.55 -26.52 4.40
C GLU A 249 -21.23 -26.06 3.76
N GLY A 250 -20.24 -25.74 4.60
CA GLY A 250 -18.99 -25.11 4.12
C GLY A 250 -19.25 -23.69 3.61
N ASP A 251 -18.96 -23.44 2.34
CA ASP A 251 -19.22 -22.18 1.62
C ASP A 251 -20.56 -22.20 0.85
N THR A 252 -21.25 -23.34 0.83
CA THR A 252 -22.54 -23.50 0.16
C THR A 252 -23.65 -22.99 1.07
N ILE A 253 -24.52 -22.13 0.53
CA ILE A 253 -25.73 -21.66 1.20
C ILE A 253 -26.94 -22.02 0.35
N THR A 254 -28.00 -22.50 0.99
CA THR A 254 -29.26 -22.79 0.31
C THR A 254 -30.41 -22.15 1.07
N PHE A 255 -31.21 -21.37 0.37
CA PHE A 255 -32.43 -20.78 0.89
C PHE A 255 -33.62 -21.72 0.65
N GLY A 256 -34.45 -21.91 1.67
CA GLY A 256 -35.70 -22.66 1.60
C GLY A 256 -36.85 -21.82 1.04
N ASP A 257 -38.08 -22.24 1.36
CA ASP A 257 -39.27 -21.48 0.97
C ASP A 257 -39.25 -20.06 1.60
N ILE A 258 -39.45 -19.06 0.75
CA ILE A 258 -39.48 -17.65 1.13
C ILE A 258 -40.93 -17.21 1.28
N ALA A 259 -41.32 -16.82 2.49
CA ALA A 259 -42.60 -16.19 2.77
C ALA A 259 -42.44 -14.66 2.75
N SER A 260 -43.40 -13.95 2.16
CA SER A 260 -43.45 -12.48 2.10
C SER A 260 -44.81 -11.97 2.58
N THR A 261 -44.85 -10.77 3.16
CA THR A 261 -46.13 -10.09 3.44
C THR A 261 -46.85 -9.72 2.13
N LYS A 262 -48.15 -9.40 2.19
CA LYS A 262 -48.98 -9.13 0.99
C LYS A 262 -49.36 -7.66 0.85
N LYS A 263 -48.38 -6.77 0.83
CA LYS A 263 -48.54 -5.37 0.43
C LYS A 263 -48.30 -5.23 -1.07
N PHE A 264 -49.11 -4.43 -1.73
CA PHE A 264 -48.87 -4.04 -3.12
C PHE A 264 -48.07 -2.74 -3.15
N CYS A 265 -46.97 -2.72 -3.91
CA CYS A 265 -46.19 -1.54 -4.19
C CYS A 265 -45.85 -1.50 -5.68
N GLU A 266 -46.06 -0.35 -6.29
CA GLU A 266 -45.68 -0.12 -7.68
C GLU A 266 -44.16 0.08 -7.78
N GLU A 267 -43.54 -0.43 -8.85
CA GLU A 267 -42.10 -0.32 -9.14
C GLU A 267 -41.12 -0.91 -8.08
N SER A 268 -41.61 -1.79 -7.21
CA SER A 268 -40.77 -2.46 -6.21
C SER A 268 -39.77 -3.43 -6.85
N GLN A 269 -38.54 -3.47 -6.30
CA GLN A 269 -37.52 -4.46 -6.69
C GLN A 269 -37.55 -5.75 -5.83
N GLU A 270 -38.66 -5.99 -5.13
CA GLU A 270 -38.86 -7.14 -4.24
C GLU A 270 -38.68 -8.48 -4.98
N GLN A 271 -39.18 -8.60 -6.21
CA GLN A 271 -39.17 -9.86 -6.95
C GLN A 271 -37.76 -10.24 -7.41
N GLU A 272 -37.00 -9.25 -7.88
CA GLU A 272 -35.61 -9.39 -8.24
C GLU A 272 -34.79 -9.83 -7.02
N PHE A 273 -34.97 -9.16 -5.88
CA PHE A 273 -34.29 -9.50 -4.64
C PHE A 273 -34.60 -10.94 -4.19
N ALA A 274 -35.88 -11.34 -4.22
CA ALA A 274 -36.29 -12.71 -3.90
C ALA A 274 -35.72 -13.75 -4.89
N SER A 275 -35.61 -13.44 -6.18
CA SER A 275 -35.02 -14.34 -7.17
C SER A 275 -33.54 -14.58 -6.86
N MET A 276 -32.79 -13.52 -6.60
CA MET A 276 -31.36 -13.61 -6.29
C MET A 276 -31.07 -14.47 -5.06
N LEU A 277 -31.90 -14.37 -4.01
CA LEU A 277 -31.77 -15.24 -2.84
C LEU A 277 -32.02 -16.71 -3.20
N ARG A 278 -33.06 -17.00 -4.01
CA ARG A 278 -33.33 -18.39 -4.45
C ARG A 278 -32.23 -18.96 -5.34
N ASP A 279 -31.64 -18.09 -6.16
CA ASP A 279 -30.62 -18.47 -7.13
C ASP A 279 -29.21 -18.47 -6.52
N THR A 280 -29.06 -18.18 -5.23
CA THR A 280 -27.75 -18.24 -4.55
C THR A 280 -27.32 -19.69 -4.32
N GLY A 281 -26.08 -20.02 -4.69
CA GLY A 281 -25.49 -21.34 -4.46
C GLY A 281 -24.36 -21.35 -3.43
N SER A 282 -23.57 -20.26 -3.34
CA SER A 282 -22.47 -20.16 -2.37
C SER A 282 -22.28 -18.73 -1.90
N PHE A 283 -21.49 -18.57 -0.83
CA PHE A 283 -21.15 -17.26 -0.29
C PHE A 283 -19.69 -17.17 0.14
N PHE A 284 -19.18 -15.95 0.21
CA PHE A 284 -17.90 -15.66 0.86
C PHE A 284 -17.88 -14.23 1.38
N PHE A 285 -16.95 -13.96 2.30
CA PHE A 285 -16.70 -12.61 2.80
C PHE A 285 -15.46 -12.01 2.17
N THR A 286 -15.48 -10.71 1.92
CA THR A 286 -14.30 -9.97 1.42
C THR A 286 -13.52 -9.35 2.56
N SER A 287 -12.25 -9.03 2.33
CA SER A 287 -11.47 -8.27 3.30
C SER A 287 -12.04 -6.86 3.54
N LYS A 288 -13.00 -6.37 2.74
CA LYS A 288 -13.67 -5.08 2.97
C LYS A 288 -14.88 -5.17 3.89
N GLY A 289 -15.13 -6.33 4.49
CA GLY A 289 -16.32 -6.57 5.32
C GLY A 289 -17.60 -6.73 4.51
N GLU A 290 -17.50 -7.16 3.25
CA GLU A 290 -18.66 -7.39 2.38
C GLU A 290 -19.05 -8.87 2.37
N LEU A 291 -20.33 -9.14 2.22
CA LEU A 291 -20.86 -10.47 1.94
C LEU A 291 -21.17 -10.59 0.45
N ILE A 292 -20.61 -11.60 -0.20
CA ILE A 292 -20.88 -11.91 -1.60
C ILE A 292 -21.64 -13.23 -1.69
N PHE A 293 -22.75 -13.22 -2.42
CA PHE A 293 -23.43 -14.43 -2.87
C PHE A 293 -23.10 -14.71 -4.33
N ASN A 294 -22.68 -15.94 -4.62
CA ASN A 294 -22.54 -16.41 -5.99
C ASN A 294 -23.82 -17.12 -6.40
N LEU A 295 -24.34 -16.72 -7.57
CA LEU A 295 -25.53 -17.33 -8.14
C LEU A 295 -25.17 -18.67 -8.81
N VAL A 296 -26.08 -19.64 -8.72
CA VAL A 296 -25.94 -20.95 -9.36
C VAL A 296 -25.77 -20.83 -10.88
N PHE A 297 -25.20 -21.87 -11.51
CA PHE A 297 -24.99 -21.95 -12.97
C PHE A 297 -24.18 -20.77 -13.54
N ASP A 298 -23.23 -20.26 -12.76
CA ASP A 298 -22.47 -19.05 -13.08
C ASP A 298 -23.40 -17.89 -13.46
N GLY A 299 -24.47 -17.69 -12.69
CA GLY A 299 -25.49 -16.66 -12.96
C GLY A 299 -25.02 -15.24 -12.65
N GLY A 300 -23.94 -15.10 -11.89
CA GLY A 300 -23.40 -13.82 -11.45
C GLY A 300 -23.15 -13.79 -9.93
N SER A 301 -23.08 -12.57 -9.38
CA SER A 301 -22.84 -12.35 -7.95
C SER A 301 -23.70 -11.22 -7.40
N VAL A 302 -24.03 -11.31 -6.11
CA VAL A 302 -24.77 -10.30 -5.35
C VAL A 302 -23.86 -9.79 -4.24
N LEU A 303 -23.69 -8.48 -4.15
CA LEU A 303 -22.87 -7.82 -3.14
C LEU A 303 -23.75 -7.21 -2.05
N PHE A 304 -23.38 -7.50 -0.81
CA PHE A 304 -23.95 -6.90 0.39
C PHE A 304 -22.90 -6.22 1.26
N ARG A 305 -23.31 -5.21 2.04
CA ARG A 305 -22.48 -4.51 3.02
C ARG A 305 -23.26 -4.18 4.29
#